data_AF-A0A848XKL1-F1
#
_entry.id   AF-A0A848XKL1-F1
#
_cell.length_a   1.000
_cell.length_b   1.000
_cell.length_c   1.000
_cell.angle_alpha   90.00
_cell.angle_beta   90.00
_cell.angle_gamma   90.00
#
_symmetry.space_group_name_H-M   'P 1'
#
loop_
_entity.id
_entity.type
_entity.pdbx_description
1 polymer ?
#
loop_
_entity_poly.entity_id
_entity_poly.type
_entity_poly.pdbx_seq_one_letter_code
_entity_poly.pdbx_strand_id
1 'polypeptide(L)'
;ISIDEERLFTSGFSNGALMAIWMACNRSDQVAGAGIVGGTILSGLPCSFRRPVPAVFFLGDQDRQFPFHVGGASVAGQLSAAESMAYWLERNGCSALPEVVDLPDAVVDGTTAHRWDYSECTGPQSVTLYEIRGGGHTWPGSPLKLSPELGAKSNDVRASTLIADFLMDRSGVP
;
A
#
# COMPACT_ATOMS: atom_id res chain seq x y z
N ILE A 1 -27.76 11.91 5.77
CA ILE A 1 -26.60 11.17 5.24
C ILE A 1 -26.56 9.84 5.96
N SER A 2 -26.61 8.73 5.23
CA SER A 2 -26.36 7.38 5.77
C SER A 2 -24.97 6.95 5.32
N ILE A 3 -24.19 6.38 6.24
CA ILE A 3 -22.89 5.79 5.96
C ILE A 3 -23.10 4.29 5.83
N ASP A 4 -22.52 3.67 4.81
CA ASP A 4 -22.49 2.22 4.68
C ASP A 4 -21.32 1.68 5.52
N GLU A 5 -21.63 1.02 6.62
CA GLU A 5 -20.64 0.48 7.55
C GLU A 5 -19.85 -0.70 6.95
N GLU A 6 -20.36 -1.34 5.89
CA GLU A 6 -19.65 -2.40 5.17
C GLU A 6 -18.64 -1.83 4.15
N ARG A 7 -18.70 -0.52 3.87
CA ARG A 7 -17.81 0.20 2.93
C ARG A 7 -16.99 1.30 3.61
N LEU A 8 -16.54 1.01 4.82
CA LEU A 8 -15.59 1.85 5.55
C LEU A 8 -14.16 1.51 5.15
N PHE A 9 -13.43 2.48 4.61
CA PHE A 9 -12.05 2.29 4.17
C PHE A 9 -11.10 3.28 4.84
N THR A 10 -9.82 2.92 4.91
CA THR A 10 -8.77 3.82 5.36
C THR A 10 -7.68 3.98 4.31
N SER A 11 -7.16 5.18 4.13
CA SER A 11 -6.02 5.41 3.26
C SER A 11 -5.19 6.59 3.72
N GLY A 12 -3.89 6.57 3.41
CA GLY A 12 -3.03 7.70 3.70
C GLY A 12 -1.64 7.60 3.11
N PHE A 13 -0.92 8.72 3.23
CA PHE A 13 0.43 8.93 2.76
C PHE A 13 1.39 9.13 3.94
N SER A 14 2.58 8.53 3.92
CA SER A 14 3.63 8.80 4.93
C SER A 14 3.13 8.53 6.37
N ASN A 15 3.10 9.51 7.25
CA ASN A 15 2.46 9.39 8.57
C ASN A 15 0.97 9.01 8.49
N GLY A 16 0.27 9.45 7.44
CA GLY A 16 -1.09 8.99 7.15
C GLY A 16 -1.15 7.52 6.73
N ALA A 17 -0.09 7.00 6.08
CA ALA A 17 0.03 5.58 5.76
C ALA A 17 0.25 4.75 7.03
N LEU A 18 1.04 5.25 7.98
CA LEU A 18 1.17 4.66 9.32
C LEU A 18 -0.16 4.63 10.08
N MET A 19 -0.94 5.72 10.01
CA MET A 19 -2.29 5.76 10.57
C MET A 19 -3.22 4.76 9.88
N ALA A 20 -3.16 4.66 8.55
CA ALA A 20 -3.97 3.69 7.79
C ALA A 20 -3.61 2.24 8.16
N ILE A 21 -2.32 1.94 8.33
CA ILE A 21 -1.82 0.66 8.84
C ILE A 21 -2.37 0.41 10.25
N TRP A 22 -2.28 1.40 11.15
CA TRP A 22 -2.77 1.28 12.52
C TRP A 22 -4.28 1.00 12.57
N MET A 23 -5.07 1.73 11.76
CA MET A 23 -6.51 1.54 11.64
C MET A 23 -6.86 0.16 11.09
N ALA A 24 -6.25 -0.24 9.98
CA ALA A 24 -6.45 -1.55 9.39
C ALA A 24 -6.11 -2.69 10.35
N CYS A 25 -5.06 -2.50 11.14
CA CYS A 25 -4.61 -3.51 12.07
C CYS A 25 -5.48 -3.58 13.35
N ASN A 26 -5.69 -2.46 14.03
CA ASN A 26 -6.33 -2.43 15.36
C ASN A 26 -7.85 -2.22 15.32
N ARG A 27 -8.39 -1.84 14.16
CA ARG A 27 -9.82 -1.66 13.86
C ARG A 27 -10.23 -2.44 12.60
N SER A 28 -9.62 -3.60 12.38
CA SER A 28 -9.91 -4.50 11.24
C SER A 28 -11.37 -4.96 11.17
N ASP A 29 -12.09 -4.92 12.29
CA ASP A 29 -13.53 -5.16 12.38
C ASP A 29 -14.38 -4.00 11.85
N GLN A 30 -13.79 -2.80 11.68
CA GLN A 30 -14.48 -1.60 11.22
C GLN A 30 -14.08 -1.18 9.81
N VAL A 31 -12.94 -1.66 9.29
CA VAL A 31 -12.50 -1.31 7.93
C VAL A 31 -12.57 -2.49 6.98
N ALA A 32 -13.15 -2.25 5.81
CA ALA A 32 -13.28 -3.20 4.72
C ALA A 32 -11.99 -3.32 3.89
N GLY A 33 -11.11 -2.32 3.93
CA GLY A 33 -9.82 -2.35 3.24
C GLY A 33 -8.95 -1.11 3.48
N ALA A 34 -7.69 -1.17 3.03
CA ALA A 34 -6.69 -0.13 3.23
C ALA A 34 -5.92 0.26 1.96
N GLY A 35 -5.70 1.56 1.75
CA GLY A 35 -4.80 2.09 0.71
C GLY A 35 -3.59 2.79 1.33
N ILE A 36 -2.39 2.24 1.15
CA ILE A 36 -1.19 2.62 1.89
C ILE A 36 -0.15 3.16 0.90
N VAL A 37 0.23 4.44 1.03
CA VAL A 37 1.16 5.10 0.09
C VAL A 37 2.38 5.61 0.83
N GLY A 38 3.58 5.21 0.41
CA GLY A 38 4.83 5.65 1.03
C GLY A 38 4.86 5.34 2.54
N GLY A 39 4.50 4.10 2.91
CA GLY A 39 4.44 3.67 4.30
C GLY A 39 4.58 2.17 4.43
N THR A 40 5.49 1.73 5.29
CA THR A 40 5.72 0.34 5.65
C THR A 40 5.45 0.13 7.14
N ILE A 41 5.37 -1.13 7.57
CA ILE A 41 5.02 -1.47 8.95
C ILE A 41 6.13 -1.04 9.90
N LEU A 42 5.76 -0.42 11.02
CA LEU A 42 6.69 -0.13 12.11
C LEU A 42 7.01 -1.41 12.88
N SER A 43 8.30 -1.70 13.08
CA SER A 43 8.71 -2.82 13.93
C SER A 43 8.18 -2.64 15.35
N GLY A 44 7.61 -3.70 15.92
CA GLY A 44 7.00 -3.65 17.25
C GLY A 44 5.69 -2.87 17.34
N LEU A 45 5.09 -2.44 16.21
CA LEU A 45 3.75 -1.84 16.21
C LEU A 45 2.75 -2.81 16.86
N PRO A 46 2.10 -2.43 17.98
CA PRO A 46 1.10 -3.28 18.60
C PRO A 46 -0.07 -3.42 17.64
N CYS A 47 -0.32 -4.66 17.23
CA CYS A 47 -1.18 -4.95 16.10
C CYS A 47 -2.14 -6.10 16.41
N SER A 48 -3.44 -5.81 16.43
CA SER A 48 -4.49 -6.71 16.90
C SER A 48 -5.57 -7.01 15.84
N PHE A 49 -5.17 -7.54 14.67
CA PHE A 49 -6.14 -7.92 13.64
C PHE A 49 -7.20 -8.89 14.20
N ARG A 50 -8.46 -8.50 14.08
CA ARG A 50 -9.66 -9.28 14.41
C ARG A 50 -10.17 -10.06 13.20
N ARG A 51 -9.84 -9.59 12.00
CA ARG A 51 -10.07 -10.25 10.72
C ARG A 51 -8.99 -9.82 9.71
N PRO A 52 -8.76 -10.60 8.65
CA PRO A 52 -8.01 -10.14 7.48
C PRO A 52 -8.54 -8.83 6.89
N VAL A 53 -7.65 -7.99 6.37
CA VAL A 53 -7.97 -6.70 5.73
C VAL A 53 -7.26 -6.61 4.38
N PRO A 54 -8.00 -6.60 3.25
CA PRO A 54 -7.47 -6.32 1.93
C PRO A 54 -6.71 -5.00 1.91
N ALA A 55 -5.55 -4.97 1.26
CA ALA A 55 -4.74 -3.76 1.21
C ALA A 55 -4.03 -3.58 -0.13
N VAL A 56 -3.93 -2.33 -0.56
CA VAL A 56 -3.09 -1.93 -1.69
C VAL A 56 -1.99 -1.01 -1.21
N PHE A 57 -0.75 -1.35 -1.57
CA PHE A 57 0.46 -0.60 -1.21
C PHE A 57 1.03 0.10 -2.44
N PHE A 58 1.57 1.30 -2.25
CA PHE A 58 2.35 2.03 -3.26
C PHE A 58 3.66 2.44 -2.63
N LEU A 59 4.76 1.82 -3.03
CA LEU A 59 6.07 1.98 -2.40
C LEU A 59 7.12 2.30 -3.47
N GLY A 60 7.88 3.36 -3.24
CA GLY A 60 9.03 3.72 -4.08
C GLY A 60 10.28 2.99 -3.64
N ASP A 61 11.06 2.45 -4.58
CA ASP A 61 12.33 1.77 -4.26
C ASP A 61 13.48 2.73 -3.91
N GLN A 62 13.31 4.02 -4.21
CA GLN A 62 14.19 5.13 -3.83
C GLN A 62 13.61 6.00 -2.70
N ASP A 63 12.55 5.53 -2.02
CA ASP A 63 12.02 6.19 -0.83
C ASP A 63 13.07 6.14 0.30
N ARG A 64 13.50 7.32 0.76
CA ARG A 64 14.52 7.47 1.82
C ARG A 64 13.92 7.54 3.24
N GLN A 65 12.60 7.60 3.35
CA GLN A 65 11.89 7.61 4.63
C GLN A 65 11.43 6.21 5.03
N PHE A 66 10.98 5.41 4.06
CA PHE A 66 10.49 4.06 4.26
C PHE A 66 11.33 3.06 3.45
N PRO A 67 11.99 2.08 4.08
CA PRO A 67 12.89 1.20 3.38
C PRO A 67 12.13 0.27 2.44
N PHE A 68 12.52 0.25 1.17
CA PHE A 68 12.03 -0.76 0.23
C PHE A 68 12.75 -2.09 0.43
N HIS A 69 14.09 -2.05 0.48
CA HIS A 69 14.93 -3.22 0.70
C HIS A 69 15.30 -3.43 2.17
N VAL A 70 15.56 -4.68 2.55
CA VAL A 70 16.08 -5.03 3.89
C VAL A 70 17.39 -4.29 4.17
N GLY A 71 17.52 -3.71 5.36
CA GLY A 71 18.68 -2.90 5.74
C GLY A 71 18.73 -1.50 5.10
N GLY A 72 17.68 -1.11 4.37
CA GLY A 72 17.52 0.24 3.85
C GLY A 72 17.34 1.31 4.92
N ALA A 73 17.36 2.58 4.51
CA ALA A 73 17.17 3.71 5.41
C ALA A 73 15.79 3.65 6.10
N SER A 74 15.79 3.77 7.43
CA SER A 74 14.62 3.68 8.27
C SER A 74 14.68 4.80 9.29
N VAL A 75 13.67 5.69 9.30
CA VAL A 75 13.66 6.86 10.21
C VAL A 75 13.11 6.54 11.60
N ALA A 76 12.36 5.45 11.74
CA ALA A 76 11.64 5.10 12.97
C ALA A 76 11.58 3.58 13.23
N GLY A 77 12.48 2.79 12.62
CA GLY A 77 12.48 1.34 12.79
C GLY A 77 11.39 0.63 11.98
N GLN A 78 10.99 1.21 10.86
CA GLN A 78 10.16 0.55 9.86
C GLN A 78 10.82 -0.72 9.32
N LEU A 79 10.00 -1.75 9.10
CA LEU A 79 10.32 -2.93 8.31
C LEU A 79 10.45 -2.54 6.82
N SER A 80 11.20 -3.33 6.07
CA SER A 80 11.27 -3.20 4.62
C SER A 80 9.91 -3.43 3.94
N ALA A 81 9.79 -3.07 2.66
CA ALA A 81 8.62 -3.40 1.86
C ALA A 81 8.37 -4.92 1.85
N ALA A 82 9.41 -5.71 1.62
CA ALA A 82 9.31 -7.17 1.60
C ALA A 82 8.83 -7.75 2.94
N GLU A 83 9.39 -7.31 4.06
CA GLU A 83 8.98 -7.75 5.40
C GLU A 83 7.55 -7.29 5.74
N SER A 84 7.17 -6.08 5.32
CA SER A 84 5.83 -5.55 5.52
C SER A 84 4.78 -6.31 4.72
N MET A 85 5.09 -6.65 3.47
CA MET A 85 4.23 -7.48 2.63
C MET A 85 4.11 -8.89 3.21
N ALA A 86 5.22 -9.52 3.62
CA ALA A 86 5.18 -10.84 4.26
C ALA A 86 4.29 -10.85 5.51
N TYR A 87 4.42 -9.83 6.36
CA TYR A 87 3.55 -9.66 7.52
C TYR A 87 2.07 -9.54 7.12
N TRP A 88 1.75 -8.70 6.11
CA TRP A 88 0.36 -8.50 5.70
C TRP A 88 -0.24 -9.75 5.08
N LEU A 89 0.53 -10.48 4.27
CA LEU A 89 0.13 -11.74 3.65
C LEU A 89 -0.16 -12.82 4.69
N GLU A 90 0.70 -12.95 5.70
CA GLU A 90 0.47 -13.88 6.83
C GLU A 90 -0.86 -13.57 7.54
N ARG A 91 -1.12 -12.29 7.83
CA ARG A 91 -2.36 -11.87 8.51
C ARG A 91 -3.62 -12.04 7.66
N ASN A 92 -3.49 -12.07 6.35
CA ASN A 92 -4.60 -12.34 5.43
C ASN A 92 -4.66 -13.81 4.97
N GLY A 93 -3.77 -14.67 5.47
CA GLY A 93 -3.67 -16.07 5.04
C GLY A 93 -3.43 -16.21 3.54
N CYS A 94 -2.62 -15.32 2.97
CA CYS A 94 -2.28 -15.30 1.55
C CYS A 94 -1.02 -16.12 1.24
N SER A 95 -1.03 -16.77 0.08
CA SER A 95 0.18 -17.29 -0.57
C SER A 95 1.18 -16.16 -0.82
N ALA A 96 2.48 -16.47 -0.70
CA ALA A 96 3.56 -15.53 -0.98
C ALA A 96 3.93 -15.46 -2.47
N LEU A 97 3.16 -16.12 -3.36
CA LEU A 97 3.36 -16.13 -4.80
C LEU A 97 2.45 -15.10 -5.47
N PRO A 98 3.01 -13.98 -5.97
CA PRO A 98 2.23 -12.97 -6.68
C PRO A 98 2.15 -13.27 -8.17
N GLU A 99 1.08 -12.79 -8.80
CA GLU A 99 1.13 -12.42 -10.22
C GLU A 99 1.83 -11.07 -10.34
N VAL A 100 2.84 -10.97 -11.20
CA VAL A 100 3.60 -9.72 -11.41
C VAL A 100 3.35 -9.20 -12.81
N VAL A 101 2.93 -7.94 -12.91
CA VAL A 101 2.61 -7.26 -14.16
C VAL A 101 3.41 -5.97 -14.26
N ASP A 102 4.18 -5.85 -15.34
CA ASP A 102 4.82 -4.58 -15.71
C ASP A 102 3.78 -3.64 -16.31
N LEU A 103 3.63 -2.45 -15.72
CA LEU A 103 2.68 -1.46 -16.21
C LEU A 103 3.29 -0.59 -17.31
N PRO A 104 2.48 -0.02 -18.21
CA PRO A 104 2.99 0.87 -19.26
C PRO A 104 3.75 2.07 -18.67
N ASP A 105 4.98 2.29 -19.16
CA ASP A 105 5.75 3.53 -18.98
C ASP A 105 5.25 4.55 -20.02
N ALA A 106 4.22 5.31 -19.64
CA ALA A 106 3.53 6.25 -20.51
C ALA A 106 4.06 7.68 -20.35
N VAL A 107 4.77 7.96 -19.25
CA VAL A 107 5.30 9.28 -18.92
C VAL A 107 6.80 9.20 -18.67
N VAL A 108 7.58 9.92 -19.48
CA VAL A 108 9.04 10.00 -19.32
C VAL A 108 9.40 10.87 -18.11
N ASP A 109 9.28 10.32 -16.91
CA ASP A 109 9.62 10.96 -15.64
C ASP A 109 10.74 10.24 -14.87
N GLY A 110 11.32 9.20 -15.49
CA GLY A 110 12.43 8.43 -14.94
C GLY A 110 11.99 7.36 -13.93
N THR A 111 10.69 7.03 -13.89
CA THR A 111 10.15 5.95 -13.07
C THR A 111 9.50 4.88 -13.93
N THR A 112 9.26 3.70 -13.35
CA THR A 112 8.40 2.65 -13.91
C THR A 112 7.59 2.02 -12.78
N ALA A 113 6.51 1.31 -13.10
CA ALA A 113 5.65 0.68 -12.09
C ALA A 113 5.44 -0.81 -12.35
N HIS A 114 5.60 -1.62 -11.31
CA HIS A 114 5.32 -3.05 -11.29
C HIS A 114 4.18 -3.30 -10.32
N ARG A 115 3.15 -4.05 -10.77
CA ARG A 115 2.04 -4.48 -9.93
C ARG A 115 2.23 -5.93 -9.52
N TRP A 116 2.14 -6.19 -8.23
CA TRP A 116 2.27 -7.50 -7.61
C TRP A 116 0.94 -7.84 -6.94
N ASP A 117 0.21 -8.79 -7.48
CA ASP A 117 -1.12 -9.20 -7.00
C ASP A 117 -1.04 -10.53 -6.25
N TYR A 118 -1.45 -10.53 -4.98
CA TYR A 118 -1.53 -11.71 -4.13
C TYR A 118 -3.00 -12.06 -3.91
N SER A 119 -3.52 -12.96 -4.73
CA SER A 119 -4.95 -13.32 -4.79
C SER A 119 -5.31 -14.65 -4.10
N GLU A 120 -4.34 -15.52 -3.84
CA GLU A 120 -4.56 -16.79 -3.16
C GLU A 120 -4.60 -16.61 -1.64
N CYS A 121 -5.70 -16.09 -1.10
CA CYS A 121 -5.89 -15.81 0.33
C CYS A 121 -7.03 -16.62 0.96
N THR A 122 -7.06 -16.69 2.30
CA THR A 122 -8.19 -17.27 3.05
C THR A 122 -9.42 -16.36 3.01
N GLY A 123 -10.08 -16.27 1.85
CA GLY A 123 -11.29 -15.48 1.60
C GLY A 123 -11.19 -14.61 0.33
N PRO A 124 -12.14 -13.70 0.07
CA PRO A 124 -12.10 -12.77 -1.07
C PRO A 124 -11.03 -11.68 -0.90
N GLN A 125 -10.15 -11.81 0.10
CA GLN A 125 -9.12 -10.83 0.38
C GLN A 125 -8.03 -10.93 -0.66
N SER A 126 -7.41 -9.80 -0.96
CA SER A 126 -6.21 -9.78 -1.78
C SER A 126 -5.35 -8.62 -1.33
N VAL A 127 -4.06 -8.80 -1.49
CA VAL A 127 -3.07 -7.77 -1.23
C VAL A 127 -2.44 -7.42 -2.57
N THR A 128 -2.33 -6.13 -2.87
CA THR A 128 -1.64 -5.66 -4.09
C THR A 128 -0.51 -4.73 -3.68
N LEU A 129 0.66 -4.87 -4.30
CA LEU A 129 1.75 -3.90 -4.20
C LEU A 129 2.01 -3.29 -5.57
N TYR A 130 2.01 -1.96 -5.63
CA TYR A 130 2.61 -1.19 -6.71
C TYR A 130 4.01 -0.78 -6.27
N GLU A 131 5.01 -1.47 -6.80
CA GLU A 131 6.42 -1.08 -6.71
C GLU A 131 6.67 0.02 -7.74
N ILE A 132 7.11 1.19 -7.29
CA ILE A 132 7.46 2.32 -8.13
C ILE A 132 8.99 2.40 -8.21
N ARG A 133 9.56 1.86 -9.29
CA ARG A 133 11.01 1.86 -9.52
C ARG A 133 11.50 3.24 -9.92
N GLY A 134 12.60 3.68 -9.31
CA GLY A 134 13.06 5.07 -9.36
C GLY A 134 12.22 6.02 -8.51
N GLY A 135 11.11 5.54 -7.92
CA GLY A 135 10.14 6.35 -7.18
C GLY A 135 10.63 6.69 -5.78
N GLY A 136 10.40 7.92 -5.35
CA GLY A 136 10.67 8.40 -4.00
C GLY A 136 9.46 8.40 -3.08
N HIS A 137 9.59 9.12 -1.97
CA HIS A 137 8.56 9.36 -0.95
C HIS A 137 7.49 10.34 -1.43
N THR A 138 6.64 9.89 -2.35
CA THR A 138 5.63 10.72 -3.02
C THR A 138 4.31 9.99 -3.20
N TRP A 139 3.27 10.72 -3.61
CA TRP A 139 1.99 10.14 -4.01
C TRP A 139 1.90 10.04 -5.54
N PRO A 140 1.95 8.82 -6.14
CA PRO A 140 1.92 8.65 -7.58
C PRO A 140 0.69 9.28 -8.24
N GLY A 141 0.92 10.04 -9.32
CA GLY A 141 -0.12 10.76 -10.06
C GLY A 141 -0.73 11.97 -9.35
N SER A 142 -0.22 12.39 -8.20
CA SER A 142 -0.66 13.61 -7.51
C SER A 142 -0.31 14.86 -8.34
N PRO A 143 -1.18 15.88 -8.42
CA PRO A 143 -0.85 17.14 -9.09
C PRO A 143 0.16 18.00 -8.30
N LEU A 144 0.43 17.64 -7.03
CA LEU A 144 1.33 18.39 -6.17
C LEU A 144 2.78 18.24 -6.63
N LYS A 145 3.52 19.35 -6.62
CA LYS A 145 4.97 19.38 -6.77
C LYS A 145 5.57 19.32 -5.36
N LEU A 146 6.20 18.20 -5.05
CA LEU A 146 6.86 17.97 -3.77
C LEU A 146 8.34 18.37 -3.87
N SER A 147 8.99 18.53 -2.72
CA SER A 147 10.44 18.80 -2.66
C SER A 147 11.22 17.72 -3.42
N PRO A 148 12.22 18.08 -4.26
CA PRO A 148 13.10 17.10 -4.90
C PRO A 148 13.81 16.17 -3.91
N GLU A 149 13.98 16.58 -2.66
CA GLU A 149 14.57 15.75 -1.59
C GLU A 149 13.74 14.50 -1.28
N LEU A 150 12.45 14.51 -1.62
CA LEU A 150 11.56 13.36 -1.47
C LEU A 150 11.72 12.35 -2.61
N GLY A 151 12.54 12.63 -3.63
CA GLY A 151 12.76 11.74 -4.78
C GLY A 151 11.74 11.94 -5.90
N ALA A 152 11.84 11.09 -6.94
CA ALA A 152 11.00 11.21 -8.13
C ALA A 152 9.55 10.79 -7.84
N LYS A 153 8.59 11.48 -8.47
CA LYS A 153 7.17 11.13 -8.43
C LYS A 153 6.78 10.52 -9.76
N SER A 154 6.34 9.27 -9.73
CA SER A 154 5.77 8.60 -10.89
C SER A 154 4.42 9.17 -11.28
N ASN A 155 4.19 9.27 -12.59
CA ASN A 155 2.91 9.65 -13.20
C ASN A 155 2.34 8.54 -14.10
N ASP A 156 2.97 7.37 -14.18
CA ASP A 156 2.45 6.20 -14.89
C ASP A 156 1.23 5.59 -14.20
N VAL A 157 1.15 5.74 -12.87
CA VAL A 157 0.03 5.26 -12.06
C VAL A 157 -0.60 6.39 -11.25
N ARG A 158 -1.92 6.32 -11.07
CA ARG A 158 -2.69 7.26 -10.25
C ARG A 158 -3.16 6.57 -8.99
N ALA A 159 -2.39 6.68 -7.91
CA ALA A 159 -2.64 5.94 -6.67
C ALA A 159 -4.07 6.17 -6.13
N SER A 160 -4.60 7.40 -6.20
CA SER A 160 -5.96 7.69 -5.72
C SER A 160 -7.05 6.90 -6.45
N THR A 161 -6.94 6.77 -7.77
CA THR A 161 -7.91 6.03 -8.59
C THR A 161 -7.77 4.54 -8.34
N LEU A 162 -6.53 4.03 -8.35
CA LEU A 162 -6.27 2.61 -8.11
C LEU A 162 -6.65 2.15 -6.70
N ILE A 163 -6.49 3.01 -5.69
CA ILE A 163 -6.99 2.76 -4.33
C ILE A 163 -8.51 2.67 -4.33
N ALA A 164 -9.20 3.64 -4.97
CA ALA A 164 -10.65 3.62 -5.05
C ALA A 164 -11.16 2.36 -5.77
N ASP A 165 -10.59 2.03 -6.93
CA ASP A 165 -10.96 0.86 -7.72
C ASP A 165 -10.76 -0.43 -6.91
N PHE A 166 -9.58 -0.61 -6.31
CA PHE A 166 -9.24 -1.77 -5.48
C PHE A 166 -10.23 -1.97 -4.31
N LEU A 167 -10.60 -0.88 -3.64
CA LEU A 167 -11.45 -0.94 -2.44
C LEU A 167 -12.93 -1.09 -2.80
N MET A 168 -13.39 -0.47 -3.89
CA MET A 168 -14.79 -0.48 -4.29
C MET A 168 -15.18 -1.76 -5.04
N ASP A 169 -14.32 -2.30 -5.89
CA ASP A 169 -14.55 -3.55 -6.62
C ASP A 169 -14.70 -4.76 -5.67
N ARG A 170 -14.17 -4.65 -4.45
CA ARG A 170 -14.17 -5.69 -3.43
C ARG A 170 -15.22 -5.51 -2.34
N SER A 171 -16.10 -4.55 -2.49
CA SER A 171 -17.20 -4.33 -1.54
C SER A 171 -18.31 -5.38 -1.63
N GLY A 172 -18.24 -6.35 -2.56
CA GLY A 172 -19.04 -7.58 -2.49
C GLY A 172 -20.56 -7.38 -2.39
N VAL A 173 -21.08 -6.27 -2.93
CA VAL A 173 -22.52 -6.04 -3.07
C VAL A 173 -22.93 -6.44 -4.49
N PRO A 174 -23.78 -7.45 -4.71
CA PRO A 174 -24.53 -7.54 -5.95
C PRO A 174 -25.44 -6.31 -6.14
#